data_AF-A0A3C0TYI7-F1
#
_entry.id   AF-A0A3C0TYI7-F1
#
_cell.length_a   1.000
_cell.length_b   1.000
_cell.length_c   1.000
_cell.angle_alpha   90.00
_cell.angle_beta   90.00
_cell.angle_gamma   90.00
#
_symmetry.space_group_name_H-M   'P 1'
#
loop_
_entity.id
_entity.type
_entity.pdbx_description
1 polymer ?
#
loop_
_entity_poly.entity_id
_entity_poly.type
_entity_poly.pdbx_seq_one_letter_code
_entity_poly.pdbx_strand_id
1 'polypeptide(L)'
;NIMEFCKAFNAQTQSFEAGTPLPVVITVFADKSFSFAVKTPPATHFLKQAAKINKGSNAAGRVSAGFVTMEQCREIAEKKLQDLNANDLDAGARIIAGSARSIGLEVRN
;
A
#
# COMPACT_ATOMS: atom_id res chain seq x y z
N ASN A 1 18.94 -0.19 -19.31
CA ASN A 1 19.01 1.27 -19.45
C ASN A 1 18.51 1.94 -18.16
N ILE A 2 19.39 2.12 -17.16
CA ILE A 2 18.96 2.51 -15.79
C ILE A 2 18.49 3.98 -15.71
N MET A 3 19.12 4.88 -16.46
CA MET A 3 18.76 6.30 -16.46
C MET A 3 17.38 6.56 -17.07
N GLU A 4 17.01 5.79 -18.08
CA GLU A 4 15.71 5.91 -18.75
C GLU A 4 14.57 5.48 -17.82
N PHE A 5 14.76 4.36 -17.09
CA PHE A 5 13.85 3.95 -16.03
C PHE A 5 13.71 5.04 -14.95
N CYS A 6 14.81 5.56 -14.41
CA CYS A 6 14.75 6.57 -13.35
C CYS A 6 13.99 7.84 -13.78
N LYS A 7 14.18 8.30 -15.03
CA LYS A 7 13.43 9.47 -15.55
C LYS A 7 11.95 9.17 -15.70
N ALA A 8 11.60 8.05 -16.32
CA ALA A 8 10.22 7.67 -16.56
C ALA A 8 9.47 7.39 -15.23
N PHE A 9 10.12 6.72 -14.28
CA PHE A 9 9.59 6.49 -12.94
C PHE A 9 9.32 7.81 -12.23
N ASN A 10 10.32 8.70 -12.14
CA ASN A 10 10.15 9.99 -11.48
C ASN A 10 9.02 10.82 -12.09
N ALA A 11 8.87 10.81 -13.42
CA ALA A 11 7.77 11.51 -14.09
C ALA A 11 6.39 10.94 -13.72
N GLN A 12 6.25 9.61 -13.64
CA GLN A 12 4.99 8.96 -13.23
C GLN A 12 4.70 9.11 -11.73
N THR A 13 5.73 9.25 -10.89
CA THR A 13 5.55 9.34 -9.44
C THR A 13 5.44 10.77 -8.90
N GLN A 14 5.56 11.80 -9.75
CA GLN A 14 5.50 13.21 -9.34
C GLN A 14 4.21 13.60 -8.60
N SER A 15 3.11 12.91 -8.88
CA SER A 15 1.81 13.16 -8.26
C SER A 15 1.68 12.58 -6.85
N PHE A 16 2.59 11.73 -6.42
CA PHE A 16 2.58 11.11 -5.09
C PHE A 16 3.39 11.94 -4.09
N GLU A 17 2.99 11.89 -2.82
CA GLU A 17 3.73 12.56 -1.75
C GLU A 17 5.17 12.02 -1.64
N ALA A 18 6.12 12.94 -1.53
CA ALA A 18 7.52 12.62 -1.34
C ALA A 18 7.72 11.76 -0.08
N GLY A 19 8.50 10.68 -0.21
CA GLY A 19 8.72 9.71 0.87
C GLY A 19 7.71 8.56 0.90
N THR A 20 6.68 8.58 0.05
CA THR A 20 5.76 7.44 -0.10
C THR A 20 6.44 6.29 -0.85
N PRO A 21 6.52 5.08 -0.27
CA PRO A 21 7.07 3.92 -0.95
C PRO A 21 6.10 3.45 -2.03
N LEU A 22 6.54 3.46 -3.30
CA LEU A 22 5.75 3.02 -4.45
C LEU A 22 6.32 1.71 -5.02
N PRO A 23 5.56 0.60 -4.98
CA PRO A 23 5.99 -0.65 -5.57
C PRO A 23 5.92 -0.56 -7.10
N VAL A 24 6.93 -1.11 -7.77
CA VAL A 24 7.06 -1.12 -9.23
C VAL A 24 7.22 -2.55 -9.71
N VAL A 25 6.43 -2.94 -10.71
CA VAL A 25 6.63 -4.21 -11.44
C VAL A 25 7.36 -3.88 -12.73
N ILE A 26 8.52 -4.50 -12.95
CA ILE A 26 9.33 -4.33 -14.15
C ILE A 26 9.28 -5.64 -14.95
N THR A 27 8.91 -5.53 -16.22
CA THR A 27 8.91 -6.63 -17.18
C THR A 27 10.02 -6.39 -18.19
N VAL A 28 10.96 -7.33 -18.30
CA VAL A 28 12.11 -7.23 -19.23
C VAL A 28 11.91 -8.22 -20.37
N PHE A 29 12.08 -7.76 -21.60
CA PHE A 29 11.92 -8.54 -22.81
C PHE A 29 13.28 -9.00 -23.38
N ALA A 30 13.25 -10.00 -24.27
CA ALA A 30 14.47 -10.61 -24.83
C ALA A 30 15.28 -9.65 -25.71
N ASP A 31 14.64 -8.64 -26.29
CA ASP A 31 15.26 -7.56 -27.05
C ASP A 31 15.92 -6.48 -26.16
N LYS A 32 15.99 -6.72 -24.85
CA LYS A 32 16.48 -5.78 -23.83
C LYS A 32 15.59 -4.54 -23.64
N SER A 33 14.40 -4.50 -24.24
CA SER A 33 13.38 -3.53 -23.89
C SER A 33 12.77 -3.87 -22.53
N PHE A 34 12.15 -2.88 -21.87
CA PHE A 34 11.48 -3.08 -20.60
C PHE A 34 10.18 -2.26 -20.55
N SER A 35 9.18 -2.78 -19.87
CA SER A 35 8.01 -2.03 -19.43
C SER A 35 7.95 -2.04 -17.91
N PHE A 36 7.33 -1.02 -17.33
CA PHE A 36 7.12 -0.98 -15.89
C PHE A 36 5.73 -0.42 -15.57
N ALA A 37 5.15 -0.89 -14.47
CA ALA A 37 3.91 -0.39 -13.93
C ALA A 37 4.13 0.01 -12.46
N VAL A 38 3.85 1.27 -12.15
CA VAL A 38 3.83 1.79 -10.79
C VAL A 38 2.48 1.46 -10.16
N LYS A 39 2.51 0.79 -9.01
CA LYS A 39 1.32 0.46 -8.22
C LYS A 39 1.11 1.47 -7.10
N THR A 40 -0.10 1.51 -6.55
CA THR A 40 -0.41 2.32 -5.37
C THR A 40 0.44 1.92 -4.17
N PRO A 41 0.65 2.85 -3.21
CA PRO A 41 1.39 2.57 -2.00
C PRO A 41 0.87 1.32 -1.27
N PRO A 42 1.73 0.57 -0.56
CA PRO A 42 1.32 -0.62 0.17
C PRO A 42 0.24 -0.29 1.21
N ALA A 43 -0.68 -1.23 1.46
CA ALA A 43 -1.70 -1.07 2.49
C ALA A 43 -1.07 -0.75 3.87
N THR A 44 0.08 -1.37 4.17
CA THR A 44 0.85 -1.11 5.40
C THR A 44 1.28 0.35 5.54
N HIS A 45 1.60 1.05 4.45
CA HIS A 45 1.97 2.47 4.51
C HIS A 45 0.78 3.33 4.92
N PHE A 46 -0.37 3.13 4.27
CA PHE A 46 -1.60 3.85 4.61
C PHE A 46 -2.09 3.55 6.03
N LEU A 47 -2.03 2.28 6.46
CA LEU A 47 -2.42 1.88 7.81
C LEU A 47 -1.53 2.51 8.88
N LYS A 48 -0.22 2.59 8.64
CA LYS A 48 0.71 3.28 9.54
C LYS A 48 0.41 4.76 9.65
N GLN A 49 0.10 5.43 8.54
CA GLN A 49 -0.32 6.83 8.55
C GLN A 49 -1.65 7.02 9.30
N ALA A 50 -2.66 6.18 9.04
CA ALA A 50 -3.97 6.26 9.69
C ALA A 50 -3.88 6.02 11.22
N ALA A 51 -3.06 5.07 11.64
CA ALA A 51 -2.79 4.79 13.05
C ALA A 51 -1.75 5.74 13.69
N LYS A 52 -1.15 6.65 12.92
CA LYS A 52 -0.08 7.57 13.35
C LYS A 52 1.11 6.86 14.01
N ILE A 53 1.53 5.73 13.44
CA ILE A 53 2.67 4.92 13.91
C ILE A 53 3.77 4.80 12.86
N ASN A 54 5.03 4.72 13.30
CA ASN A 54 6.17 4.53 12.40
C ASN A 54 6.47 3.04 12.16
N LYS A 55 6.26 2.20 13.18
CA LYS A 55 6.55 0.76 13.18
C LYS A 55 5.32 -0.02 13.64
N GLY A 56 5.05 -1.14 12.98
CA GLY A 56 4.04 -2.10 13.43
C GLY A 56 4.46 -2.85 14.69
N SER A 57 3.61 -3.76 15.16
CA SER A 57 3.90 -4.54 16.37
C SER A 57 5.09 -5.48 16.15
N ASN A 58 5.98 -5.56 17.15
CA ASN A 58 7.04 -6.57 17.18
C ASN A 58 6.48 -7.98 17.47
N ALA A 59 5.25 -8.09 17.97
CA ALA A 59 4.57 -9.34 18.27
C ALA A 59 3.08 -9.22 17.94
N ALA A 60 2.77 -9.15 16.64
CA ALA A 60 1.40 -9.08 16.13
C ALA A 60 0.52 -10.20 16.72
N GLY A 61 -0.68 -9.85 17.18
CA GLY A 61 -1.60 -10.76 17.88
C GLY A 61 -1.38 -10.90 19.38
N ARG A 62 -0.23 -10.47 19.93
CA ARG A 62 0.03 -10.42 21.38
C ARG A 62 0.08 -8.99 21.91
N VAL A 63 0.75 -8.10 21.19
CA VAL A 63 0.87 -6.69 21.52
C VAL A 63 0.28 -5.88 20.37
N SER A 64 -0.67 -5.01 20.69
CA SER A 64 -1.20 -4.06 19.71
C SER A 64 -0.27 -2.85 19.60
N ALA A 65 0.08 -2.46 18.38
CA ALA A 65 0.86 -1.25 18.12
C ALA A 65 -0.01 0.02 18.02
N GLY A 66 -1.33 -0.13 17.99
CA GLY A 66 -2.28 0.95 17.79
C GLY A 66 -3.62 0.41 17.30
N PHE A 67 -4.53 1.31 16.93
CA PHE A 67 -5.83 0.92 16.38
C PHE A 67 -6.15 1.73 15.12
N VAL A 68 -7.01 1.17 14.28
CA VAL A 68 -7.63 1.84 13.13
C VAL A 68 -9.13 1.55 13.15
N THR A 69 -9.92 2.47 12.62
CA THR A 69 -11.38 2.26 12.48
C THR A 69 -11.72 1.57 11.17
N MET A 70 -12.90 0.96 11.10
CA MET A 70 -13.42 0.42 9.84
C MET A 70 -13.64 1.50 8.78
N GLU A 71 -13.98 2.73 9.18
CA GLU A 71 -14.07 3.89 8.28
C GLU A 71 -12.72 4.19 7.62
N GLN A 72 -11.64 4.24 8.41
CA GLN A 72 -10.28 4.42 7.87
C GLN A 72 -9.90 3.27 6.94
N CYS A 73 -10.28 2.03 7.26
CA CYS A 73 -10.04 0.89 6.38
C CYS A 73 -10.77 1.04 5.04
N ARG A 74 -11.99 1.62 5.05
CA ARG A 74 -12.78 1.89 3.84
C ARG A 74 -12.13 2.98 2.98
N GLU A 75 -11.71 4.09 3.57
CA GLU A 75 -11.00 5.16 2.85
C GLU A 75 -9.70 4.67 2.20
N ILE A 76 -8.96 3.82 2.91
CA ILE A 76 -7.74 3.20 2.36
C ILE A 76 -8.10 2.23 1.23
N ALA A 77 -9.19 1.47 1.38
CA ALA A 77 -9.66 0.57 0.34
C ALA A 77 -10.08 1.33 -0.93
N GLU A 78 -10.75 2.48 -0.83
CA GLU A 78 -11.09 3.33 -1.98
C GLU A 78 -9.84 3.75 -2.76
N LYS A 79 -8.83 4.26 -2.05
CA LYS A 79 -7.55 4.67 -2.66
C LYS A 79 -6.81 3.51 -3.31
N LYS A 80 -6.95 2.30 -2.76
CA LYS A 80 -6.23 1.11 -3.19
C LYS A 80 -7.06 0.19 -4.10
N LEU A 81 -8.33 0.50 -4.36
CA LEU A 81 -9.27 -0.45 -4.96
C LEU A 81 -8.80 -0.98 -6.32
N GLN A 82 -8.19 -0.11 -7.13
CA GLN A 82 -7.60 -0.47 -8.43
C GLN A 82 -6.50 -1.55 -8.37
N ASP A 83 -5.83 -1.68 -7.23
CA ASP A 83 -4.75 -2.67 -6.99
C ASP A 83 -5.19 -3.81 -6.06
N LEU A 84 -6.39 -3.74 -5.50
CA LEU A 84 -6.94 -4.77 -4.64
C LEU A 84 -7.67 -5.81 -5.49
N ASN A 85 -7.51 -7.08 -5.13
CA ASN A 85 -8.34 -8.15 -5.70
C ASN A 85 -9.70 -8.20 -4.98
N ALA A 86 -10.46 -7.11 -5.05
CA ALA A 86 -11.74 -6.92 -4.39
C ALA A 86 -12.83 -6.59 -5.40
N ASN A 87 -13.98 -7.25 -5.28
CA ASN A 87 -15.12 -7.05 -6.18
C ASN A 87 -15.95 -5.82 -5.81
N ASP A 88 -15.92 -5.42 -4.54
CA ASP A 88 -16.65 -4.29 -3.99
C ASP A 88 -15.82 -3.62 -2.88
N LEU A 89 -16.25 -2.43 -2.50
CA LEU A 89 -15.55 -1.63 -1.50
C LEU A 89 -15.55 -2.27 -0.11
N ASP A 90 -16.60 -3.02 0.24
CA ASP A 90 -16.71 -3.68 1.55
C ASP A 90 -15.73 -4.87 1.66
N ALA A 91 -15.56 -5.62 0.60
CA ALA A 91 -14.52 -6.65 0.43
C ALA A 91 -13.13 -6.01 0.48
N GLY A 92 -12.96 -4.87 -0.18
CA GLY A 92 -11.73 -4.07 -0.09
C GLY A 92 -11.41 -3.68 1.35
N ALA A 93 -12.39 -3.14 2.08
CA ALA A 93 -12.23 -2.74 3.48
C ALA A 93 -11.86 -3.94 4.36
N ARG A 94 -12.46 -5.12 4.13
CA ARG A 94 -12.11 -6.36 4.83
C ARG A 94 -10.67 -6.82 4.55
N ILE A 95 -10.18 -6.68 3.31
CA ILE A 95 -8.80 -6.99 2.96
C ILE A 95 -7.83 -6.04 3.68
N ILE A 96 -8.16 -4.75 3.73
CA ILE A 96 -7.37 -3.75 4.47
C ILE A 96 -7.40 -4.05 5.98
N ALA A 97 -8.55 -4.39 6.55
CA ALA A 97 -8.67 -4.79 7.95
C ALA A 97 -7.88 -6.08 8.28
N GLY A 98 -7.80 -7.02 7.34
CA GLY A 98 -6.91 -8.18 7.46
C GLY A 98 -5.44 -7.76 7.49
N SER A 99 -5.06 -6.78 6.67
CA SER A 99 -3.70 -6.23 6.60
C SER A 99 -3.36 -5.42 7.86
N ALA A 100 -4.32 -4.74 8.49
CA ALA A 100 -4.15 -4.06 9.76
C ALA A 100 -3.82 -5.06 10.88
N ARG A 101 -4.57 -6.17 10.95
CA ARG A 101 -4.34 -7.23 11.94
C ARG A 101 -2.98 -7.90 11.77
N SER A 102 -2.52 -8.12 10.55
CA SER A 102 -1.22 -8.76 10.30
C SER A 102 -0.02 -7.91 10.74
N ILE A 103 -0.15 -6.58 10.76
CA ILE A 103 0.88 -5.67 11.30
C ILE A 103 0.68 -5.34 12.79
N GLY A 104 -0.31 -5.98 13.43
CA GLY A 104 -0.60 -5.83 14.86
C GLY A 104 -1.36 -4.56 15.21
N LEU A 105 -2.20 -4.04 14.31
CA LEU A 105 -3.19 -3.02 14.62
C LEU A 105 -4.52 -3.66 15.00
N GLU A 106 -5.17 -3.11 16.02
CA GLU A 106 -6.53 -3.46 16.38
C GLU A 106 -7.51 -2.74 15.44
N VAL A 107 -8.47 -3.47 14.88
CA VAL A 107 -9.53 -2.87 14.05
C VAL A 107 -10.75 -2.68 14.92
N ARG A 108 -11.15 -1.42 15.13
CA ARG A 108 -12.33 -1.04 15.89
C ARG A 108 -13.46 -0.65 14.93
N ASN A 109 -14.68 -0.96 15.34
CA ASN A 109 -15.89 -0.45 14.67
C ASN A 109 -16.16 0.98 15.11
#